data_AF-A0A935I232-F1
#
_entry.id   AF-A0A935I232-F1
#
_cell.length_a   1.000
_cell.length_b   1.000
_cell.length_c   1.000
_cell.angle_alpha   90.00
_cell.angle_beta   90.00
_cell.angle_gamma   90.00
#
_symmetry.space_group_name_H-M   'P 1'
#
loop_
_entity.id
_entity.type
_entity.pdbx_description
1 polymer ?
#
loop_
_entity_poly.entity_id
_entity_poly.type
_entity_poly.pdbx_seq_one_letter_code
_entity_poly.pdbx_strand_id
1 'polypeptide(L)'
;MPYVFGDNYKNFRITGTVSELFSEFEYKKGIRYKIDEGSFFSNDFEAVIGKEVADKTGLKTGDTFSGSHGIESYEGASEHSEKKFKVTGILSRTFTPSDRIIFVSMNSVWELHNHDEINGSEDHHIISDSMKTISAVLLKLKAPVFLIY
;
A
#
# COMPACT_ATOMS: atom_id res chain seq x y z
N MET A 1 11.64 0.09 4.16
CA MET A 1 10.73 1.08 4.79
C MET A 1 9.45 1.14 3.98
N PRO A 2 8.24 1.13 4.61
CA PRO A 2 7.00 1.32 3.87
C PRO A 2 6.86 2.78 3.43
N TYR A 3 6.40 3.01 2.19
CA TYR A 3 6.00 4.33 1.72
C TYR A 3 4.47 4.38 1.66
N VAL A 4 3.87 5.35 2.35
CA VAL A 4 2.42 5.59 2.34
C VAL A 4 2.13 6.73 1.38
N PHE A 5 1.35 6.47 0.34
CA PHE A 5 0.78 7.51 -0.54
C PHE A 5 -0.67 7.81 -0.14
N GLY A 6 -1.22 8.92 -0.63
CA GLY A 6 -2.59 9.38 -0.34
C GLY A 6 -3.70 8.47 -0.88
N ASP A 7 -3.33 7.34 -1.47
CA ASP A 7 -4.20 6.41 -2.15
C ASP A 7 -5.01 5.60 -1.17
N ASN A 8 -6.28 5.46 -1.51
CA ASN A 8 -7.19 4.71 -0.70
C ASN A 8 -8.11 3.84 -1.55
N TYR A 9 -8.55 2.74 -0.94
CA TYR A 9 -9.63 1.92 -1.47
C TYR A 9 -10.65 1.74 -0.35
N LYS A 10 -11.86 2.27 -0.55
CA LYS A 10 -12.96 2.22 0.45
C LYS A 10 -12.50 2.63 1.87
N ASN A 11 -11.72 3.71 1.97
CA ASN A 11 -11.13 4.25 3.22
C ASN A 11 -9.97 3.43 3.83
N PHE A 12 -9.45 2.42 3.13
CA PHE A 12 -8.21 1.73 3.51
C PHE A 12 -7.02 2.28 2.75
N ARG A 13 -5.90 2.47 3.45
CA ARG A 13 -4.68 3.04 2.86
C ARG A 13 -3.97 2.00 2.01
N ILE A 14 -3.53 2.42 0.83
CA ILE A 14 -2.63 1.67 -0.03
C ILE A 14 -1.20 2.10 0.29
N THR A 15 -0.31 1.14 0.51
CA THR A 15 1.06 1.39 0.96
C THR A 15 2.04 0.57 0.14
N GLY A 16 2.93 1.27 -0.56
CA GLY A 16 4.03 0.67 -1.30
C GLY A 16 5.07 0.09 -0.35
N THR A 17 5.42 -1.17 -0.57
CA THR A 17 6.48 -1.82 0.20
C THR A 17 7.22 -2.88 -0.61
N VAL A 18 8.25 -3.45 0.00
CA VAL A 18 9.06 -4.52 -0.57
C VAL A 18 8.66 -5.84 0.10
N SER A 19 8.76 -6.96 -0.61
CA SER A 19 8.26 -8.25 -0.11
C SER A 19 9.02 -8.75 1.12
N GLU A 20 10.26 -8.29 1.32
CA GLU A 20 11.09 -8.54 2.51
C GLU A 20 10.44 -8.02 3.79
N LEU A 21 9.49 -7.08 3.71
CA LEU A 21 8.68 -6.69 4.87
C LEU A 21 8.00 -7.89 5.51
N PHE A 22 7.58 -8.89 4.74
CA PHE A 22 6.84 -10.02 5.29
C PHE A 22 7.75 -11.10 5.86
N SER A 23 8.95 -11.28 5.30
CA SER A 23 9.90 -12.33 5.67
C SER A 23 10.94 -11.88 6.72
N GLU A 24 11.31 -10.60 6.74
CA GLU A 24 12.39 -10.11 7.61
C GLU A 24 11.87 -9.32 8.81
N PHE A 25 10.74 -8.61 8.66
CA PHE A 25 10.23 -7.74 9.71
C PHE A 25 9.31 -8.46 10.70
N GLU A 26 9.63 -8.28 11.98
CA GLU A 26 8.80 -8.73 13.10
C GLU A 26 7.93 -7.57 13.60
N TYR A 27 6.63 -7.59 13.25
CA TYR A 27 5.66 -6.59 13.72
C TYR A 27 5.39 -6.69 15.21
N LYS A 28 5.66 -7.85 15.81
CA LYS A 28 5.73 -8.11 17.24
C LYS A 28 6.93 -9.02 17.48
N LYS A 29 7.62 -8.87 18.61
CA LYS A 29 8.84 -9.64 18.91
C LYS A 29 8.63 -11.15 18.68
N GLY A 30 9.44 -11.74 17.79
CA GLY A 30 9.38 -13.15 17.39
C GLY A 30 8.22 -13.52 16.46
N ILE A 31 7.43 -12.55 15.98
CA ILE A 31 6.23 -12.79 15.17
C ILE A 31 6.32 -11.97 13.88
N ARG A 32 6.34 -12.70 12.77
CA ARG A 32 6.30 -12.17 11.40
C ARG A 32 4.90 -12.29 10.81
N TYR A 33 4.68 -11.57 9.72
CA TYR A 33 3.46 -11.70 8.94
C TYR A 33 3.30 -13.12 8.40
N LYS A 34 2.06 -13.59 8.35
CA LYS A 34 1.67 -14.88 7.79
C LYS A 34 0.54 -14.66 6.82
N ILE A 35 0.51 -15.46 5.77
CA ILE A 35 -0.60 -15.51 4.83
C ILE A 35 -1.66 -16.47 5.38
N ASP A 36 -2.91 -16.01 5.37
CA ASP A 36 -4.11 -16.81 5.59
C ASP A 36 -4.57 -17.45 4.28
N GLU A 37 -4.53 -16.70 3.18
CA GLU A 37 -4.94 -17.14 1.85
C GLU A 37 -4.00 -16.57 0.77
N GLY A 38 -3.60 -17.38 -0.20
CA GLY A 38 -2.80 -16.96 -1.36
C GLY A 38 -1.29 -16.90 -1.09
N SER A 39 -0.64 -15.83 -1.57
CA SER A 39 0.81 -15.63 -1.45
C SER A 39 1.17 -14.16 -1.23
N PHE A 40 2.40 -13.89 -0.80
CA PHE A 40 2.93 -12.53 -0.88
C PHE A 40 3.08 -12.11 -2.34
N PHE A 41 3.03 -10.80 -2.61
CA PHE A 41 3.28 -10.28 -3.94
C PHE A 41 4.73 -10.51 -4.35
N SER A 42 4.94 -10.75 -5.65
CA SER A 42 6.26 -10.90 -6.29
C SER A 42 6.39 -10.05 -7.55
N ASN A 43 5.28 -9.56 -8.10
CA ASN A 43 5.23 -8.75 -9.31
C ASN A 43 4.56 -7.40 -9.05
N ASP A 44 4.59 -6.56 -10.08
CA ASP A 44 3.89 -5.29 -10.07
C ASP A 44 2.39 -5.47 -10.23
N PHE A 45 1.65 -4.50 -9.68
CA PHE A 45 0.20 -4.47 -9.58
C PHE A 45 -0.38 -5.66 -8.81
N GLU A 46 0.40 -6.26 -7.92
CA GLU A 46 -0.06 -7.25 -6.96
C GLU A 46 -0.24 -6.63 -5.57
N ALA A 47 -1.22 -7.11 -4.83
CA ALA A 47 -1.59 -6.62 -3.51
C ALA A 47 -1.72 -7.74 -2.48
N VAL A 48 -1.16 -7.51 -1.31
CA VAL A 48 -1.42 -8.29 -0.09
C VAL A 48 -2.25 -7.43 0.84
N ILE A 49 -3.42 -7.91 1.25
CA ILE A 49 -4.34 -7.12 2.08
C ILE A 49 -4.38 -7.61 3.52
N GLY A 50 -4.50 -6.68 4.46
CA GLY A 50 -4.77 -6.99 5.87
C GLY A 50 -6.14 -7.64 6.06
N LYS A 51 -6.31 -8.39 7.16
CA LYS A 51 -7.54 -9.17 7.37
C LYS A 51 -8.79 -8.31 7.49
N GLU A 52 -8.71 -7.14 8.12
CA GLU A 52 -9.86 -6.23 8.24
C GLU A 52 -10.24 -5.60 6.90
N VAL A 53 -9.27 -5.36 6.00
CA VAL A 53 -9.56 -4.94 4.64
C VAL A 53 -10.39 -6.00 3.91
N ALA A 54 -9.95 -7.25 3.93
CA ALA A 54 -10.67 -8.35 3.29
C ALA A 54 -12.10 -8.47 3.84
N ASP A 55 -12.25 -8.51 5.17
CA ASP A 55 -13.54 -8.69 5.84
C ASP A 55 -14.53 -7.55 5.54
N LYS A 56 -14.05 -6.29 5.49
CA LYS A 56 -14.92 -5.11 5.30
C LYS A 56 -15.19 -4.76 3.83
N THR A 57 -14.27 -5.07 2.94
CA THR A 57 -14.42 -4.75 1.50
C THR A 57 -15.03 -5.89 0.70
N GLY A 58 -14.94 -7.12 1.23
CA GLY A 58 -15.33 -8.35 0.54
C GLY A 58 -14.29 -8.88 -0.43
N LEU A 59 -13.12 -8.23 -0.56
CA LEU A 59 -12.05 -8.64 -1.46
C LEU A 59 -11.50 -10.02 -1.06
N LYS A 60 -11.30 -10.85 -2.08
CA LYS A 60 -10.72 -12.19 -2.00
C LYS A 60 -9.45 -12.29 -2.83
N THR A 61 -8.67 -13.36 -2.65
CA THR A 61 -7.56 -13.61 -3.57
C THR A 61 -8.08 -13.81 -5.00
N GLY A 62 -7.39 -13.23 -5.98
CA GLY A 62 -7.81 -13.19 -7.37
C GLY A 62 -8.62 -11.96 -7.79
N ASP A 63 -9.26 -11.26 -6.83
CA ASP A 63 -10.01 -10.04 -7.14
C ASP A 63 -9.08 -8.90 -7.58
N THR A 64 -9.64 -7.97 -8.34
CA THR A 64 -8.93 -6.77 -8.77
C THR A 64 -9.64 -5.51 -8.28
N PHE A 65 -8.89 -4.47 -7.93
CA PHE A 65 -9.42 -3.18 -7.53
C PHE A 65 -8.55 -2.03 -8.07
N SER A 66 -9.16 -0.85 -8.26
CA SER A 66 -8.46 0.40 -8.53
C SER A 66 -8.30 1.17 -7.21
N GLY A 67 -7.12 1.78 -6.99
CA GLY A 67 -6.96 2.77 -5.92
C GLY A 67 -7.49 4.13 -6.36
N SER A 68 -7.99 4.93 -5.43
CA SER A 68 -8.30 6.34 -5.66
C SER A 68 -7.14 7.19 -5.14
N HIS A 69 -6.40 7.84 -6.05
CA HIS A 69 -5.48 8.92 -5.68
C HIS A 69 -6.31 10.01 -4.98
N GLY A 70 -5.87 10.49 -3.82
CA GLY A 70 -6.60 11.43 -2.94
C GLY A 70 -6.86 12.83 -3.50
N ILE A 71 -7.00 12.99 -4.81
CA ILE A 71 -7.55 14.19 -5.45
C ILE A 71 -8.96 13.81 -5.87
N GLU A 72 -9.95 14.40 -5.20
CA GLU A 72 -11.35 14.31 -5.62
C GLU A 72 -11.44 14.53 -7.12
N SER A 73 -12.04 13.56 -7.79
CA SER A 73 -12.29 13.56 -9.23
C SER A 73 -13.04 14.85 -9.58
N TYR A 74 -12.33 15.86 -10.09
CA TYR A 74 -12.98 16.95 -10.80
C TYR A 74 -13.69 16.34 -12.00
N GLU A 75 -14.97 16.68 -12.18
CA GLU A 75 -15.76 16.24 -13.33
C GLU A 75 -15.02 16.60 -14.62
N GLY A 76 -14.55 15.58 -15.36
CA GLY A 76 -13.81 15.75 -16.60
C GLY A 76 -12.39 15.17 -16.63
N ALA A 77 -11.90 14.55 -15.56
CA ALA A 77 -10.69 13.74 -15.63
C ALA A 77 -10.99 12.47 -16.46
N SER A 78 -10.60 12.52 -17.74
CA SER A 78 -10.67 11.44 -18.70
C SER A 78 -10.24 10.10 -18.11
N GLU A 79 -10.74 9.01 -18.69
CA GLU A 79 -10.36 7.61 -18.43
C GLU A 79 -8.84 7.40 -18.62
N HIS A 80 -8.01 7.89 -17.69
CA HIS A 80 -6.66 7.41 -17.54
C HIS A 80 -6.82 5.96 -17.10
N SER A 81 -6.34 5.03 -17.92
CA SER A 81 -6.41 3.59 -17.69
C SER A 81 -6.02 3.26 -16.26
N GLU A 82 -7.01 3.12 -15.37
CA GLU A 82 -6.76 2.84 -13.97
C GLU A 82 -6.06 1.48 -13.90
N LYS A 83 -4.74 1.47 -13.67
CA LYS A 83 -4.00 0.22 -13.51
C LYS A 83 -4.55 -0.45 -12.24
N LYS A 84 -5.16 -1.62 -12.41
CA LYS A 84 -5.80 -2.36 -11.32
C LYS A 84 -4.78 -3.20 -10.57
N PHE A 85 -4.90 -3.19 -9.25
CA PHE A 85 -4.18 -4.12 -8.39
C PHE A 85 -4.94 -5.44 -8.29
N LYS A 86 -4.22 -6.56 -8.39
CA LYS A 86 -4.74 -7.91 -8.14
C LYS A 86 -4.39 -8.35 -6.73
N VAL A 87 -5.39 -8.78 -5.96
CA VAL A 87 -5.16 -9.36 -4.63
C VAL A 87 -4.52 -10.74 -4.79
N THR A 88 -3.27 -10.88 -4.36
CA THR A 88 -2.53 -12.14 -4.37
C THR A 88 -2.52 -12.83 -3.02
N GLY A 89 -2.71 -12.06 -1.93
CA GLY A 89 -2.68 -12.62 -0.59
C GLY A 89 -3.52 -11.87 0.42
N ILE A 90 -4.01 -12.60 1.42
CA ILE A 90 -4.67 -12.07 2.61
C ILE A 90 -3.83 -12.45 3.82
N LEU A 91 -3.45 -11.48 4.64
CA LEU A 91 -2.72 -11.73 5.87
C LEU A 91 -3.61 -12.41 6.92
N SER A 92 -3.01 -13.30 7.72
CA SER A 92 -3.62 -13.73 8.98
C SER A 92 -3.80 -12.52 9.89
N ARG A 93 -4.91 -12.47 10.62
CA ARG A 93 -5.25 -11.36 11.51
C ARG A 93 -4.12 -11.10 12.51
N THR A 94 -3.58 -9.88 12.52
CA THR A 94 -2.48 -9.49 13.40
C THR A 94 -2.94 -8.76 14.66
N PHE A 95 -4.17 -8.23 14.66
CA PHE A 95 -4.69 -7.31 15.69
C PHE A 95 -3.81 -6.06 15.86
N THR A 96 -3.20 -5.61 14.76
CA THR A 96 -2.40 -4.37 14.67
C THR A 96 -2.96 -3.48 13.58
N PRO A 97 -2.53 -2.21 13.46
CA PRO A 97 -2.93 -1.34 12.35
C PRO A 97 -2.71 -1.95 10.95
N SER A 98 -1.79 -2.91 10.81
CA SER A 98 -1.53 -3.65 9.57
C SER A 98 -2.76 -4.39 9.03
N ASP A 99 -3.73 -4.76 9.88
CA ASP A 99 -4.98 -5.39 9.44
C ASP A 99 -5.82 -4.47 8.54
N ARG A 100 -5.56 -3.15 8.58
CA ARG A 100 -6.27 -2.09 7.84
C ARG A 100 -5.46 -1.52 6.66
N ILE A 101 -4.36 -2.17 6.28
CA ILE A 101 -3.48 -1.72 5.20
C ILE A 101 -3.61 -2.64 4.00
N ILE A 102 -3.56 -2.04 2.81
CA ILE A 102 -3.33 -2.73 1.54
C ILE A 102 -1.88 -2.53 1.16
N PHE A 103 -1.10 -3.61 1.14
CA PHE A 103 0.30 -3.58 0.75
C PHE A 103 0.44 -3.89 -0.73
N VAL A 104 1.16 -3.05 -1.47
CA VAL A 104 1.45 -3.25 -2.90
C VAL A 104 2.95 -3.21 -3.14
N SER A 105 3.41 -3.77 -4.26
CA SER A 105 4.80 -3.64 -4.69
C SER A 105 5.20 -2.16 -4.80
N MET A 106 6.35 -1.79 -4.23
CA MET A 106 6.93 -0.45 -4.34
C MET A 106 7.08 0.00 -5.80
N ASN A 107 7.44 -0.92 -6.69
CA ASN A 107 7.61 -0.62 -8.11
C ASN A 107 6.28 -0.23 -8.76
N SER A 108 5.16 -0.84 -8.36
CA SER A 108 3.82 -0.49 -8.87
C SER A 108 3.45 0.95 -8.56
N VAL A 109 3.92 1.42 -7.41
CA VAL A 109 3.72 2.80 -6.97
C VAL A 109 4.57 3.76 -7.82
N TRP A 110 5.84 3.43 -8.09
CA TRP A 110 6.66 4.22 -9.01
C TRP A 110 6.09 4.27 -10.42
N GLU A 111 5.59 3.15 -10.92
CA GLU A 111 4.97 3.12 -12.25
C GLU A 111 3.74 4.01 -12.35
N LEU A 112 2.87 4.03 -11.33
CA LEU A 112 1.71 4.92 -11.33
C LEU A 112 2.15 6.40 -11.35
N HIS A 113 3.14 6.78 -10.55
CA HIS A 113 3.57 8.18 -10.46
C HIS A 113 4.39 8.67 -11.65
N ASN A 114 5.23 7.83 -12.27
CA ASN A 114 5.95 8.23 -13.49
C ASN A 114 4.98 8.56 -14.63
N HIS A 115 3.80 7.93 -14.69
CA HIS A 115 2.80 8.24 -15.70
C HIS A 115 1.97 9.49 -15.38
N ASP A 116 1.81 9.85 -14.11
CA ASP A 116 1.10 11.07 -13.72
C ASP A 116 1.96 12.33 -13.96
N GLU A 117 3.29 12.27 -13.75
CA GLU A 117 4.18 13.42 -14.00
C GLU A 117 4.30 13.78 -15.49
N ILE A 118 4.18 12.81 -16.41
CA ILE A 118 4.32 13.06 -17.86
C ILE A 118 3.06 13.73 -18.46
N ASN A 119 1.92 13.69 -17.78
CA ASN A 119 0.66 14.24 -18.30
C ASN A 119 0.30 15.63 -17.72
N GLY A 120 1.14 16.19 -16.84
CA GLY A 120 0.95 17.50 -16.22
C GLY A 120 1.94 18.54 -16.72
N SER A 121 1.57 19.27 -17.77
CA SER A 121 2.20 20.52 -18.26
C SER A 121 3.64 20.46 -18.78
N GLU A 122 3.80 21.00 -20.00
CA GLU A 122 5.07 21.48 -20.54
C GLU A 122 5.67 22.52 -19.57
N ASP A 123 6.65 22.15 -18.75
CA ASP A 123 7.72 23.06 -18.37
C ASP A 123 8.98 22.28 -17.97
N HIS A 124 10.07 22.56 -18.68
CA HIS A 124 11.38 21.96 -18.47
C HIS A 124 11.93 22.41 -17.11
N HIS A 125 11.80 21.58 -16.07
CA HIS A 125 12.68 21.63 -14.92
C HIS A 125 13.38 20.28 -14.76
N ILE A 126 14.69 20.28 -14.96
CA ILE A 126 15.57 19.18 -14.60
C ILE A 126 15.55 19.08 -13.07
N ILE A 127 14.62 18.30 -12.54
CA ILE A 127 14.59 17.97 -11.12
C ILE A 127 15.62 16.87 -10.91
N SER A 128 16.77 17.29 -10.40
CA SER A 128 17.80 16.45 -9.79
C SER A 128 17.20 15.33 -8.94
N ASP A 129 17.79 14.15 -9.04
CA ASP A 129 17.58 12.86 -8.36
C ASP A 129 17.53 12.89 -6.80
N SER A 130 17.15 14.01 -6.17
CA SER A 130 17.35 14.28 -4.75
C SER A 130 16.13 14.76 -3.96
N MET A 131 14.89 14.66 -4.46
CA MET A 131 13.69 14.89 -3.65
C MET A 131 12.84 13.63 -3.49
N LYS A 132 13.42 12.60 -2.84
CA LYS A 132 12.61 11.57 -2.18
C LYS A 132 12.06 12.14 -0.87
N THR A 133 10.87 12.73 -0.92
CA THR A 133 10.12 13.15 0.28
C THR A 133 9.74 11.93 1.11
N ILE A 134 10.14 11.91 2.38
CA ILE A 134 9.82 10.85 3.33
C ILE A 134 8.40 11.10 3.86
N SER A 135 7.42 10.32 3.41
CA SER A 135 6.01 10.49 3.83
C SER A 135 5.53 9.53 4.93
N ALA A 136 6.38 8.63 5.44
CA ALA A 136 6.04 7.83 6.61
C ALA A 136 7.29 7.29 7.34
N VAL A 137 7.26 7.30 8.67
CA VAL A 137 8.24 6.61 9.52
C VAL A 137 7.48 5.56 10.33
N LEU A 138 7.82 4.29 10.14
CA LEU A 138 7.33 3.22 11.01
C LEU A 138 8.11 3.27 12.34
N LEU A 139 7.49 3.86 13.37
CA LEU A 139 8.09 3.95 14.70
C LEU A 139 7.84 2.66 15.48
N LYS A 140 8.92 1.93 15.79
CA LYS A 140 8.90 0.82 16.75
C LYS A 140 9.19 1.37 18.14
N LEU A 141 8.16 1.51 18.98
CA LEU A 141 8.34 1.92 20.38
C LEU A 141 8.89 0.74 21.21
N LYS A 142 9.88 1.03 22.07
CA LYS A 142 10.64 0.01 22.82
C LYS A 142 10.01 -0.41 24.16
N ALA A 143 8.80 0.05 24.51
CA ALA A 143 8.16 -0.27 25.79
C ALA A 143 6.65 -0.56 25.63
N PRO A 144 6.10 -1.57 26.33
CA PRO A 144 4.65 -1.77 26.39
C PRO A 144 4.02 -0.64 27.23
N VAL A 145 3.13 0.14 26.62
CA VAL A 145 2.23 1.01 27.38
C VAL A 145 1.06 0.14 27.84
N PHE A 146 1.03 -0.17 29.13
CA PHE A 146 -0.18 -0.70 29.77
C PHE A 146 -1.13 0.49 30.01
N LEU A 147 -2.26 0.52 29.32
CA LEU A 147 -3.43 1.26 29.81
C LEU A 147 -4.19 0.33 30.75
N ILE A 148 -4.14 0.66 32.04
CA ILE A 148 -4.97 0.07 33.08
C ILE A 148 -6.24 0.92 33.13
N TYR A 149 -7.40 0.30 32.95
CA TYR A 149 -8.70 0.83 33.38
C TYR A 149 -9.24 -0.10 34.45
#